data_AF-A0A076EYH7-F1
#
_entry.id   AF-A0A076EYH7-F1
#
_cell.length_a   1.000
_cell.length_b   1.000
_cell.length_c   1.000
_cell.angle_alpha   90.00
_cell.angle_beta   90.00
_cell.angle_gamma   90.00
#
_symmetry.space_group_name_H-M   'P 1'
#
loop_
_entity.id
_entity.type
_entity.pdbx_description
1 polymer ?
#
loop_
_entity_poly.entity_id
_entity_poly.type
_entity_poly.pdbx_seq_one_letter_code
_entity_poly.pdbx_strand_id
1 'polypeptide(L)'
;MSSQGWVVRTDTEFVDIVAEKDGRRLYVEVKATTTAPDLDVDTAIGQLVRRMPSEPDQAVSFALVVRDEPRSVEAAGRAPQRILDLLGMALYAVGEDGSVRQLFGRA
;
A
#
# COMPACT_ATOMS: atom_id res chain seq x y z
N MET A 1 -15.03 3.64 -3.30
CA MET A 1 -14.65 3.51 -1.88
C MET A 1 -15.49 4.37 -0.91
N SER A 2 -16.32 5.31 -1.38
CA SER A 2 -17.20 6.14 -0.52
C SER A 2 -18.39 5.39 0.12
N SER A 3 -18.52 4.07 -0.05
CA SER A 3 -19.73 3.32 0.30
C SER A 3 -19.65 2.50 1.60
N GLN A 4 -18.58 2.60 2.39
CA GLN A 4 -18.44 1.82 3.64
C GLN A 4 -17.98 2.64 4.86
N GLY A 5 -18.30 3.94 4.89
CA GLY A 5 -17.90 4.85 5.97
C GLY A 5 -16.44 5.30 5.92
N TRP A 6 -15.77 5.08 4.78
CA TRP A 6 -14.44 5.60 4.53
C TRP A 6 -14.50 7.00 3.92
N VAL A 7 -13.71 7.92 4.46
CA VAL A 7 -13.34 9.17 3.80
C VAL A 7 -12.05 8.91 3.04
N VAL A 8 -12.10 8.99 1.72
CA VAL A 8 -10.94 8.71 0.85
C VAL A 8 -10.53 9.99 0.14
N ARG A 9 -9.23 10.29 0.20
CA ARG A 9 -8.58 11.40 -0.52
C ARG A 9 -7.52 10.79 -1.43
N THR A 10 -7.55 11.15 -2.70
CA THR A 10 -6.54 10.74 -3.69
C THR A 10 -5.63 11.91 -4.02
N ASP A 11 -4.48 11.63 -4.64
CA ASP A 11 -3.52 12.62 -5.14
C ASP A 11 -3.09 13.61 -4.05
N THR A 12 -2.77 13.08 -2.87
CA THR A 12 -2.31 13.90 -1.75
C THR A 12 -0.84 14.28 -1.95
N GLU A 13 -0.37 15.31 -1.23
CA GLU A 13 1.00 15.82 -1.37
C GLU A 13 2.09 14.77 -1.10
N PHE A 14 1.76 13.69 -0.36
CA PHE A 14 2.77 12.80 0.22
C PHE A 14 2.57 11.31 -0.06
N VAL A 15 1.36 10.88 -0.43
CA VAL A 15 1.01 9.52 -0.84
C VAL A 15 -0.17 9.57 -1.83
N ASP A 16 -0.33 8.52 -2.63
CA ASP A 16 -1.39 8.47 -3.65
C ASP A 16 -2.80 8.44 -3.04
N ILE A 17 -3.01 7.74 -1.92
CA ILE A 17 -4.31 7.67 -1.24
C ILE A 17 -4.15 7.78 0.29
N VAL A 18 -5.01 8.59 0.90
CA VAL A 18 -5.27 8.58 2.35
C VAL A 18 -6.72 8.19 2.57
N ALA A 19 -6.94 7.11 3.32
CA ALA A 19 -8.28 6.65 3.71
C ALA A 19 -8.44 6.72 5.23
N GLU A 20 -9.57 7.26 5.69
CA GLU A 20 -9.88 7.40 7.12
C GLU A 20 -11.23 6.77 7.44
N LYS A 21 -11.29 6.06 8.57
CA LYS A 21 -12.52 5.46 9.11
C LYS A 21 -12.37 5.22 10.61
N ASP A 22 -13.38 5.61 11.39
CA ASP A 22 -13.45 5.34 12.84
C ASP A 22 -12.17 5.75 13.61
N GLY A 23 -11.59 6.90 13.28
CA GLY A 23 -10.35 7.40 13.87
C GLY A 23 -9.07 6.68 13.41
N ARG A 24 -9.18 5.68 12.53
CA ARG A 24 -8.05 5.01 11.88
C ARG A 24 -7.72 5.66 10.55
N ARG A 25 -6.42 5.70 10.22
CA ARG A 25 -5.88 6.24 8.99
C ARG A 25 -5.05 5.19 8.27
N LEU A 26 -5.27 5.08 6.97
CA LEU A 26 -4.53 4.23 6.05
C LEU A 26 -3.84 5.11 5.01
N TYR A 27 -2.51 5.00 4.92
CA TYR A 27 -1.70 5.61 3.87
C TYR A 27 -1.40 4.57 2.80
N VAL A 28 -1.59 4.92 1.53
CA VAL A 28 -1.44 3.99 0.42
C VAL A 28 -0.63 4.60 -0.72
N GLU A 29 0.37 3.85 -1.18
CA GLU A 29 1.04 4.07 -2.47
C GLU A 29 0.46 3.11 -3.52
N VAL A 30 0.25 3.58 -4.74
CA VAL A 30 -0.31 2.82 -5.85
C VAL A 30 0.68 2.81 -7.00
N LYS A 31 1.04 1.63 -7.50
CA LYS A 31 1.92 1.49 -8.67
C LYS A 31 1.18 0.81 -9.82
N ALA A 32 1.04 1.56 -10.90
CA ALA A 32 0.55 1.07 -12.18
C ALA A 32 1.63 0.26 -12.91
N THR A 33 1.27 -0.31 -14.06
CA THR A 33 2.25 -0.95 -14.95
C THR A 33 3.29 0.08 -15.41
N THR A 34 4.56 -0.28 -15.30
CA THR A 34 5.71 0.59 -15.52
C THR A 34 6.83 -0.19 -16.21
N THR A 35 7.81 0.52 -16.77
CA THR A 35 9.03 -0.08 -17.34
C THR A 35 10.02 -0.52 -16.27
N ALA A 36 9.90 -0.02 -15.03
CA ALA A 36 10.83 -0.29 -13.93
C ALA A 36 10.09 -0.63 -12.61
N PRO A 37 9.28 -1.72 -12.58
CA PRO A 37 8.43 -2.06 -11.44
C PRO A 37 9.22 -2.25 -10.14
N ASP A 38 10.43 -2.80 -10.22
CA ASP A 38 11.32 -2.95 -9.06
C ASP A 38 11.65 -1.61 -8.39
N LEU A 39 12.11 -0.64 -9.18
CA LEU A 39 12.51 0.67 -8.67
C LEU A 39 11.31 1.44 -8.11
N ASP A 40 10.17 1.32 -8.79
CA ASP A 40 8.94 2.02 -8.41
C ASP A 40 8.38 1.46 -7.09
N VAL A 41 8.44 0.13 -6.88
CA VAL A 41 8.10 -0.52 -5.62
C VAL A 41 9.06 -0.13 -4.49
N ASP A 42 10.37 -0.20 -4.72
CA ASP A 42 11.37 0.16 -3.70
C ASP A 42 11.21 1.64 -3.27
N THR A 43 10.92 2.51 -4.24
CA THR A 43 10.62 3.93 -3.98
C THR A 43 9.34 4.07 -3.16
N ALA A 44 8.28 3.34 -3.50
CA ALA A 44 7.00 3.36 -2.76
C ALA A 44 7.18 2.94 -1.30
N ILE A 45 7.91 1.84 -1.07
CA ILE A 45 8.21 1.35 0.28
C ILE A 45 8.98 2.42 1.06
N GLY A 46 10.00 3.03 0.46
CA GLY A 46 10.77 4.11 1.07
C GLY A 46 9.90 5.34 1.40
N GLN A 47 8.95 5.69 0.53
CA GLN A 47 8.00 6.78 0.77
C GLN A 47 7.09 6.47 1.96
N LEU A 48 6.53 5.27 2.04
CA LEU A 48 5.68 4.84 3.16
C LEU A 48 6.46 4.79 4.48
N VAL A 49 7.67 4.24 4.49
CA VAL A 49 8.52 4.17 5.69
C VAL A 49 8.82 5.56 6.25
N ARG A 50 9.06 6.57 5.39
CA ARG A 50 9.25 7.96 5.82
C ARG A 50 8.04 8.56 6.53
N ARG A 51 6.86 7.93 6.44
CA ARG A 51 5.61 8.39 7.07
C ARG A 51 5.21 7.56 8.28
N MET A 52 5.96 6.50 8.59
CA MET A 52 5.73 5.74 9.80
C MET A 52 6.05 6.61 11.02
N PRO A 53 5.17 6.61 12.03
CA PRO A 53 5.45 7.32 13.28
C PRO A 53 6.67 6.67 13.96
N SER A 54 7.46 7.48 14.67
CA SER A 54 8.64 6.98 15.39
C SER A 54 8.28 6.01 16.52
N GLU A 55 7.06 6.10 17.03
CA GLU A 55 6.48 5.17 18.01
C GLU A 55 5.32 4.41 17.37
N PRO A 56 5.10 3.12 17.71
CA PRO A 56 3.98 2.34 17.17
C PRO A 56 2.62 3.01 17.43
N ASP A 57 1.85 3.23 16.37
CA ASP A 57 0.48 3.75 16.45
C ASP A 57 -0.50 2.78 15.77
N GLN A 58 -1.37 2.17 16.57
CA GLN A 58 -2.38 1.22 16.08
C GLN A 58 -3.51 1.89 15.29
N ALA A 59 -3.63 3.22 15.35
CA ALA A 59 -4.58 3.98 14.54
C ALA A 59 -4.07 4.23 13.12
N VAL A 60 -2.79 3.96 12.82
CA VAL A 60 -2.18 4.19 11.51
C VAL A 60 -1.79 2.87 10.87
N SER A 61 -2.08 2.73 9.58
CA SER A 61 -1.68 1.57 8.78
C SER A 61 -1.17 2.02 7.42
N PHE A 62 -0.40 1.14 6.77
CA PHE A 62 0.26 1.42 5.50
C PHE A 62 -0.05 0.31 4.51
N ALA A 63 -0.27 0.66 3.25
CA ALA A 63 -0.43 -0.31 2.19
C ALA A 63 0.30 0.10 0.92
N LEU A 64 0.78 -0.89 0.19
CA LEU A 64 1.20 -0.74 -1.19
C LEU A 64 0.19 -1.50 -2.07
N VAL A 65 -0.23 -0.86 -3.16
CA VAL A 65 -1.14 -1.42 -4.14
C VAL A 65 -0.41 -1.49 -5.47
N VAL A 66 -0.40 -2.67 -6.08
CA VAL A 66 0.21 -2.89 -7.40
C VAL A 66 -0.82 -3.46 -8.37
N ARG A 67 -0.51 -3.43 -9.67
CA ARG A 67 -1.29 -4.16 -10.68
C ARG A 67 -1.17 -5.66 -10.45
N ASP A 68 -2.29 -6.38 -10.61
CA ASP A 68 -2.29 -7.85 -10.58
C ASP A 68 -1.79 -8.43 -11.91
N GLU A 69 -0.51 -8.17 -12.19
CA GLU A 69 0.22 -8.75 -13.32
C GLU A 69 1.61 -9.23 -12.85
N PRO A 70 2.19 -10.27 -13.49
CA PRO A 70 3.32 -11.00 -12.92
C PRO A 70 4.50 -10.13 -12.50
N ARG A 71 4.91 -9.17 -13.33
CA ARG A 71 6.08 -8.32 -13.03
C ARG A 71 5.85 -7.42 -11.84
N SER A 72 4.66 -6.81 -11.75
CA SER A 72 4.30 -5.96 -10.62
C SER A 72 4.20 -6.74 -9.30
N VAL A 73 3.63 -7.95 -9.34
CA VAL A 73 3.52 -8.83 -8.17
C VAL A 73 4.89 -9.34 -7.72
N GLU A 74 5.75 -9.75 -8.66
CA GLU A 74 7.12 -10.18 -8.37
C GLU A 74 7.94 -9.06 -7.73
N ALA A 75 7.90 -7.85 -8.30
CA ALA A 75 8.59 -6.68 -7.75
C ALA A 75 8.15 -6.39 -6.30
N ALA A 76 6.84 -6.41 -6.06
CA ALA A 76 6.26 -6.14 -4.74
C ALA A 76 6.60 -7.20 -3.69
N GLY A 77 6.98 -8.42 -4.11
CA GLY A 77 7.43 -9.50 -3.24
C GLY A 77 8.94 -9.51 -2.94
N ARG A 78 9.73 -8.56 -3.46
CA ARG A 78 11.19 -8.53 -3.26
C ARG A 78 11.61 -8.13 -1.85
N ALA A 79 10.82 -7.29 -1.19
CA ALA A 79 11.01 -7.03 0.22
C ALA A 79 10.61 -8.29 1.02
N PRO A 80 11.45 -8.79 1.95
CA PRO A 80 11.10 -9.99 2.70
C PRO A 80 9.81 -9.79 3.49
N GLN A 81 8.87 -10.73 3.39
CA GLN A 81 7.57 -10.66 4.04
C GLN A 81 7.67 -10.33 5.54
N ARG A 82 8.62 -10.97 6.26
CA ARG A 82 8.87 -10.69 7.68
C ARG A 82 9.15 -9.22 7.97
N ILE A 83 9.85 -8.52 7.08
CA ILE A 83 10.16 -7.09 7.27
C ILE A 83 8.90 -6.25 7.06
N LEU A 84 8.11 -6.57 6.05
CA LEU A 84 6.85 -5.86 5.77
C LEU A 84 5.83 -6.07 6.90
N ASP A 85 5.79 -7.27 7.47
CA ASP A 85 5.00 -7.57 8.67
C ASP A 85 5.46 -6.76 9.88
N LEU A 86 6.78 -6.63 10.11
CA LEU A 86 7.35 -5.80 11.18
C LEU A 86 7.01 -4.32 11.00
N LEU A 87 6.91 -3.87 9.75
CA LEU A 87 6.50 -2.51 9.40
C LEU A 87 4.97 -2.32 9.44
N GLY A 88 4.19 -3.38 9.67
CA GLY A 88 2.73 -3.33 9.66
C GLY A 88 2.15 -2.96 8.28
N MET A 89 2.85 -3.27 7.20
CA MET A 89 2.45 -2.93 5.83
C MET A 89 1.67 -4.07 5.18
N ALA A 90 0.54 -3.75 4.58
CA ALA A 90 -0.23 -4.68 3.74
C ALA A 90 0.11 -4.49 2.26
N LEU A 91 -0.01 -5.55 1.47
CA LEU A 91 0.16 -5.47 0.02
C LEU A 91 -1.02 -6.09 -0.72
N TYR A 92 -1.52 -5.33 -1.68
CA TYR A 92 -2.65 -5.72 -2.50
C TYR A 92 -2.29 -5.64 -3.99
N ALA A 93 -2.76 -6.63 -4.75
CA ALA A 93 -2.77 -6.62 -6.19
C ALA A 93 -4.19 -6.30 -6.68
N VAL A 94 -4.31 -5.44 -7.68
CA VAL A 94 -5.60 -5.06 -8.27
C VAL A 94 -5.64 -5.45 -9.74
N GLY A 95 -6.62 -6.31 -10.10
CA GLY A 95 -6.89 -6.74 -11.46
C GLY A 95 -7.59 -5.67 -12.30
N GLU A 96 -7.60 -5.86 -13.62
CA GLU A 96 -8.28 -4.94 -14.56
C GLU A 96 -9.80 -4.88 -14.37
N ASP A 97 -10.38 -5.96 -13.87
CA ASP A 97 -11.79 -6.08 -13.50
C ASP A 97 -12.11 -5.44 -12.14
N GLY A 98 -11.11 -4.86 -11.47
CA GLY A 98 -11.23 -4.30 -10.13
C GLY A 98 -11.21 -5.36 -9.03
N SER A 99 -10.92 -6.62 -9.35
CA SER A 99 -10.65 -7.64 -8.32
C SER A 99 -9.47 -7.22 -7.46
N VAL A 100 -9.57 -7.47 -6.16
CA VAL A 100 -8.52 -7.16 -5.19
C VAL A 100 -8.03 -8.46 -4.58
N ARG A 101 -6.73 -8.73 -4.71
CA ARG A 101 -6.06 -9.88 -4.13
C ARG A 101 -5.05 -9.42 -3.10
N GLN A 102 -5.22 -9.84 -1.85
CA GLN A 102 -4.21 -9.61 -0.83
C GLN A 102 -3.02 -10.53 -1.08
N LEU A 103 -1.82 -9.94 -1.20
CA LEU A 103 -0.57 -10.65 -1.40
C LEU A 103 0.07 -11.05 -0.06
N PHE A 104 0.04 -10.13 0.92
CA PHE A 104 0.45 -10.37 2.32
C PHE A 104 -0.08 -9.25 3.24
N GLY A 105 0.14 -9.41 4.56
CA GLY A 105 -0.41 -8.56 5.62
C GLY A 105 -1.64 -9.17 6.29
N ARG A 106 -2.15 -8.54 7.36
CA ARG A 106 -3.36 -9.02 8.05
C ARG A 106 -4.63 -8.65 7.27
N ALA A 107 -5.58 -9.57 7.24
CA ALA A 107 -6.96 -9.35 6.80
C ALA A 107 -7.78 -8.66 7.90
#